data_AF-A0A2N4UW00-F1
#
_entry.id   AF-A0A2N4UW00-F1
#
_cell.length_a   1.000
_cell.length_b   1.000
_cell.length_c   1.000
_cell.angle_alpha   90.00
_cell.angle_beta   90.00
_cell.angle_gamma   90.00
#
_symmetry.space_group_name_H-M   'P 1'
#
loop_
_entity.id
_entity.type
_entity.pdbx_description
1 polymer ?
#
loop_
_entity_poly.entity_id
_entity_poly.type
_entity_poly.pdbx_seq_one_letter_code
_entity_poly.pdbx_strand_id
1 'polypeptide(L)'
;MNPFEREVSYMRVKTPLWSASNTQPKQSDLEKEKAAKYTNKSSSVQSPIQQQRPIQQQQQQRPIQQQQRPIQQQQRPKQQQVPLVSPFLAPFDAIEQSQEIFTAHNQQYKSINGSALTFKEEALYARNIILDNYNSASDKKYALASATVDSVQRALYMAATVGLSLNPIKKHAYLVPRFNKNSGRLECHLEPSYRGLEYIAFRAGILKKVHCVLVYAKDKFEWINECERPRHEFNPFHGQKERGQFVGGYCIADFNDQTQHISFATAGTISLCQSVSLYDGIWNKWQDKMREKTIIKQAFGEWPLFDPCVTALSSYFNACDEEVLN
;
A
#
# COMPACT_ATOMS: atom_id res chain seq x y z
N MET A 1 -42.38 27.36 4.70
CA MET A 1 -40.92 27.36 4.87
C MET A 1 -40.49 25.92 5.03
N ASN A 2 -39.73 25.40 4.07
CA ASN A 2 -39.29 24.01 4.03
C ASN A 2 -38.11 23.83 5.01
N PRO A 3 -38.19 22.93 6.01
CA PRO A 3 -37.15 22.79 7.04
C PRO A 3 -35.84 22.11 6.55
N PHE A 4 -35.66 21.90 5.25
CA PHE A 4 -34.52 21.16 4.68
C PHE A 4 -33.54 22.00 3.83
N GLU A 5 -33.73 23.31 3.70
CA GLU A 5 -32.72 24.17 3.05
C GLU A 5 -31.63 24.57 4.06
N ARG A 6 -30.52 23.84 4.05
CA ARG A 6 -29.23 24.35 4.54
C ARG A 6 -28.35 24.63 3.33
N GLU A 7 -28.07 25.91 3.08
CA GLU A 7 -26.97 26.32 2.20
C GLU A 7 -25.65 25.81 2.79
N VAL A 8 -25.03 24.84 2.11
CA VAL A 8 -23.67 24.40 2.42
C VAL A 8 -22.76 24.97 1.33
N SER A 9 -21.94 25.94 1.71
CA SER A 9 -20.91 26.53 0.84
C SER A 9 -19.81 25.51 0.56
N TYR A 10 -19.56 25.25 -0.72
CA TYR A 10 -18.67 24.20 -1.21
C TYR A 10 -17.21 24.65 -1.25
N MET A 11 -16.34 23.92 -0.54
CA MET A 11 -14.90 23.93 -0.83
C MET A 11 -14.51 22.56 -1.37
N ARG A 12 -14.15 22.52 -2.65
CA ARG A 12 -13.63 21.32 -3.33
C ARG A 12 -12.31 20.92 -2.68
N VAL A 13 -12.31 19.87 -1.88
CA VAL A 13 -11.05 19.25 -1.42
C VAL A 13 -10.50 18.45 -2.60
N LYS A 14 -9.42 18.96 -3.21
CA LYS A 14 -8.62 18.15 -4.13
C LYS A 14 -7.98 17.04 -3.29
N THR A 15 -8.46 15.82 -3.42
CA THR A 15 -7.74 14.64 -2.94
C THR A 15 -6.56 14.39 -3.89
N PRO A 16 -5.31 14.50 -3.43
CA PRO A 16 -4.20 13.96 -4.19
C PRO A 16 -4.17 12.46 -3.88
N LEU A 17 -4.39 11.59 -4.86
CA LEU A 17 -4.12 10.16 -4.65
C LEU A 17 -3.28 9.60 -5.79
N TRP A 18 -2.24 8.90 -5.35
CA TRP A 18 -1.15 8.29 -6.09
C TRP A 18 0.01 9.23 -6.45
N SER A 19 0.98 9.30 -5.56
CA SER A 19 2.34 9.72 -5.88
C SER A 19 2.96 8.74 -6.89
N ALA A 20 2.67 8.98 -8.17
CA ALA A 20 3.68 8.73 -9.18
C ALA A 20 4.85 9.64 -8.80
N SER A 21 5.83 9.09 -8.07
CA SER A 21 7.12 9.73 -7.90
C SER A 21 7.68 9.96 -9.30
N ASN A 22 7.48 11.18 -9.78
CA ASN A 22 7.88 11.61 -11.11
C ASN A 22 9.39 11.87 -11.07
N THR A 23 10.15 10.79 -11.02
CA THR A 23 11.58 10.78 -11.33
C THR A 23 11.78 9.59 -12.24
N GLN A 24 11.59 9.79 -13.54
CA GLN A 24 12.01 8.82 -14.53
C GLN A 24 13.55 8.78 -14.54
N PRO A 25 14.21 7.64 -14.25
CA PRO A 25 15.45 7.34 -14.93
C PRO A 25 15.09 6.99 -16.38
N LYS A 26 15.73 7.67 -17.34
CA LYS A 26 15.52 7.44 -18.77
C LYS A 26 15.63 5.95 -19.07
N GLN A 27 14.59 5.43 -19.72
CA GLN A 27 14.40 4.04 -20.14
C GLN A 27 15.57 3.48 -20.99
N SER A 28 16.48 4.33 -21.47
CA SER A 28 17.65 3.96 -22.30
C SER A 28 18.82 3.31 -21.56
N ASP A 29 18.94 3.50 -20.25
CA ASP A 29 20.19 3.13 -19.54
C ASP A 29 20.11 1.71 -18.94
N LEU A 30 18.91 1.30 -18.51
CA LEU A 30 18.63 -0.07 -18.06
C LEU A 30 18.69 -1.11 -19.19
N GLU A 31 18.39 -0.71 -20.43
CA GLU A 31 18.47 -1.60 -21.60
C GLU A 31 19.92 -1.82 -22.05
N LYS A 32 20.79 -0.80 -21.95
CA LYS A 32 22.23 -0.92 -22.22
C LYS A 32 22.94 -1.79 -21.18
N GLU A 33 22.53 -1.70 -19.92
CA GLU A 33 23.13 -2.48 -18.83
C GLU A 33 22.75 -3.97 -18.88
N LYS A 34 21.57 -4.29 -19.42
CA LYS A 34 21.11 -5.68 -19.64
C LYS A 34 21.73 -6.32 -20.88
N ALA A 35 21.99 -5.55 -21.94
CA ALA A 35 22.67 -6.04 -23.15
C ALA A 35 24.16 -6.38 -22.91
N ALA A 36 24.83 -5.66 -22.00
CA ALA A 36 26.24 -5.90 -21.66
C ALA A 36 26.48 -7.19 -20.85
N LYS A 37 25.44 -7.75 -20.20
CA LYS A 37 25.56 -8.95 -19.35
C LYS A 37 25.43 -10.29 -20.10
N TYR A 38 25.05 -10.28 -21.38
CA TYR A 38 24.81 -11.51 -22.17
C TYR A 38 25.61 -11.63 -23.47
N THR A 39 26.74 -10.91 -23.60
CA THR A 39 27.72 -11.17 -24.66
C THR A 39 29.03 -11.64 -24.04
N ASN A 40 29.18 -12.95 -23.92
CA ASN A 40 30.41 -13.71 -24.23
C ASN A 40 30.40 -15.10 -23.57
N LYS A 41 30.00 -16.11 -24.35
CA LYS A 41 30.60 -17.44 -24.31
C LYS A 41 30.63 -18.02 -25.73
N SER A 42 31.81 -18.06 -26.35
CA SER A 42 32.54 -19.32 -26.65
C SER A 42 33.59 -19.19 -27.78
N SER A 43 34.70 -19.91 -27.57
CA SER A 43 35.63 -20.58 -28.52
C SER A 43 36.78 -19.84 -29.24
N SER A 44 37.99 -20.09 -28.72
CA SER A 44 39.23 -20.56 -29.37
C SER A 44 39.90 -19.80 -30.55
N VAL A 45 41.19 -19.44 -30.38
CA VAL A 45 42.39 -19.96 -31.08
C VAL A 45 43.55 -18.91 -31.12
N GLN A 46 44.74 -19.35 -30.66
CA GLN A 46 46.14 -18.94 -30.94
C GLN A 46 46.74 -17.56 -30.52
N SER A 47 47.89 -17.66 -29.83
CA SER A 47 48.93 -16.63 -29.61
C SER A 47 49.96 -16.66 -30.76
N PRO A 48 50.84 -15.63 -30.99
CA PRO A 48 52.05 -15.46 -30.15
C PRO A 48 52.68 -14.04 -29.99
N ILE A 49 53.30 -13.82 -28.80
CA ILE A 49 54.62 -13.21 -28.47
C ILE A 49 54.97 -11.74 -28.88
N GLN A 50 55.50 -11.00 -27.87
CA GLN A 50 56.57 -9.96 -27.85
C GLN A 50 56.08 -8.67 -27.14
N GLN A 51 56.78 -7.95 -26.27
CA GLN A 51 58.10 -7.97 -25.62
C GLN A 51 57.99 -7.05 -24.38
N GLN A 52 58.73 -7.32 -23.30
CA GLN A 52 58.82 -6.45 -22.11
C GLN A 52 60.19 -5.78 -21.98
N ARG A 53 60.18 -4.67 -21.20
CA ARG A 53 61.21 -4.08 -20.29
C ARG A 53 62.03 -2.89 -20.79
N PRO A 54 62.66 -2.10 -19.89
CA PRO A 54 62.25 -1.57 -18.56
C PRO A 54 62.76 -0.11 -18.34
N ILE A 55 62.79 0.40 -17.07
CA ILE A 55 63.64 1.49 -16.46
C ILE A 55 62.77 2.52 -15.70
N GLN A 56 63.02 3.00 -14.48
CA GLN A 56 63.99 2.76 -13.39
C GLN A 56 63.43 3.36 -12.08
N GLN A 57 63.81 2.78 -10.95
CA GLN A 57 63.66 3.34 -9.61
C GLN A 57 64.77 4.37 -9.32
N GLN A 58 64.47 5.41 -8.55
CA GLN A 58 65.45 6.06 -7.68
C GLN A 58 64.88 6.22 -6.27
N GLN A 59 65.53 5.51 -5.34
CA GLN A 59 65.42 5.70 -3.90
C GLN A 59 66.21 6.94 -3.48
N GLN A 60 65.61 7.78 -2.63
CA GLN A 60 66.38 8.62 -1.72
C GLN A 60 65.84 8.42 -0.30
N GLN A 61 66.72 7.89 0.56
CA GLN A 61 66.54 7.77 2.01
C GLN A 61 66.88 9.10 2.69
N ARG A 62 66.18 9.45 3.78
CA ARG A 62 66.69 10.27 4.89
C ARG A 62 65.76 10.13 6.13
N PRO A 63 66.21 10.42 7.36
CA PRO A 63 66.19 9.46 8.48
C PRO A 63 65.07 9.67 9.50
N ILE A 64 64.83 8.61 10.27
CA ILE A 64 63.87 8.48 11.37
C ILE A 64 64.26 9.36 12.55
N GLN A 65 63.35 10.25 12.99
CA GLN A 65 63.33 10.79 14.34
C GLN A 65 62.04 10.33 15.03
N GLN A 66 62.21 9.54 16.09
CA GLN A 66 61.14 9.11 17.00
C GLN A 66 60.75 10.29 17.90
N GLN A 67 59.51 10.77 17.77
CA GLN A 67 58.84 11.53 18.82
C GLN A 67 57.61 10.74 19.29
N GLN A 68 57.73 10.16 20.48
CA GLN A 68 56.63 9.57 21.22
C GLN A 68 55.69 10.70 21.67
N ARG A 69 54.43 10.67 21.22
CA ARG A 69 53.35 11.46 21.83
C ARG A 69 52.52 10.55 22.75
N PRO A 70 52.16 11.00 23.96
CA PRO A 70 51.41 10.20 24.91
C PRO A 70 49.98 9.94 24.41
N ILE A 71 49.55 8.68 24.51
CA ILE A 71 48.19 8.24 24.24
C ILE A 71 47.31 8.73 25.40
N GLN A 72 46.52 9.78 25.19
CA GLN A 72 45.37 10.07 26.05
C GLN A 72 44.22 9.13 25.64
N GLN A 73 43.90 8.18 26.53
CA GLN A 73 42.69 7.37 26.42
C GLN A 73 41.46 8.27 26.60
N GLN A 74 40.88 8.77 25.51
CA GLN A 74 39.52 9.30 25.53
C GLN A 74 38.56 8.12 25.70
N GLN A 75 38.02 7.98 26.91
CA GLN A 75 36.92 7.07 27.19
C GLN A 75 35.70 7.51 26.35
N ARG A 76 35.34 6.67 25.38
CA ARG A 76 34.12 6.81 24.59
C ARG A 76 32.93 6.78 25.56
N PRO A 77 31.99 7.74 25.52
CA PRO A 77 30.84 7.72 26.43
C PRO A 77 30.07 6.41 26.25
N LYS A 78 29.81 5.73 27.38
CA LYS A 78 29.03 4.50 27.42
C LYS A 78 27.68 4.79 26.76
N GLN A 79 27.43 4.18 25.60
CA GLN A 79 26.10 4.10 25.04
C GLN A 79 25.21 3.46 26.11
N GLN A 80 24.23 4.19 26.60
CA GLN A 80 23.16 3.64 27.43
C GLN A 80 22.51 2.54 26.59
N GLN A 81 22.68 1.29 27.00
CA GLN A 81 21.92 0.18 26.44
C GLN A 81 20.46 0.44 26.78
N VAL A 82 19.69 0.86 25.77
CA VAL A 82 18.23 0.76 25.82
C VAL A 82 17.93 -0.71 26.10
N PRO A 83 17.03 -1.04 27.06
CA PRO A 83 16.72 -2.43 27.37
C PRO A 83 16.38 -3.19 26.08
N LEU A 84 17.01 -4.34 25.90
CA LEU A 84 16.80 -5.21 24.75
C LEU A 84 15.42 -5.87 24.89
N VAL A 85 14.34 -5.12 24.65
CA VAL A 85 13.03 -5.71 24.44
C VAL A 85 13.19 -6.60 23.22
N SER A 86 12.96 -7.90 23.37
CA SER A 86 12.98 -8.81 22.23
C SER A 86 12.08 -8.21 21.15
N PRO A 87 12.57 -7.97 19.92
CA PRO A 87 11.82 -7.24 18.90
C PRO A 87 10.46 -7.89 18.59
N PHE A 88 10.32 -9.18 18.92
CA PHE A 88 9.08 -9.92 18.79
C PHE A 88 7.97 -9.53 19.80
N LEU A 89 8.32 -9.03 20.99
CA LEU A 89 7.34 -8.70 22.04
C LEU A 89 6.75 -7.29 21.90
N ALA A 90 7.55 -6.34 21.40
CA ALA A 90 7.17 -4.92 21.36
C ALA A 90 5.84 -4.65 20.62
N PRO A 91 5.53 -5.28 19.47
CA PRO A 91 4.23 -5.10 18.81
C PRO A 91 3.05 -5.63 19.63
N PHE A 92 3.24 -6.66 20.45
CA PHE A 92 2.14 -7.22 21.26
C PHE A 92 1.83 -6.36 22.48
N ASP A 93 2.86 -5.76 23.08
CA ASP A 93 2.69 -4.75 24.12
C ASP A 93 1.98 -3.51 23.56
N ALA A 94 2.33 -3.12 22.33
CA ALA A 94 1.68 -2.01 21.61
C ALA A 94 0.17 -2.23 21.46
N ILE A 95 -0.25 -3.46 21.12
CA ILE A 95 -1.67 -3.82 21.00
C ILE A 95 -2.38 -3.62 22.33
N GLU A 96 -1.87 -4.18 23.43
CA GLU A 96 -2.51 -4.07 24.74
C GLU A 96 -2.59 -2.62 25.23
N GLN A 97 -1.54 -1.84 25.02
CA GLN A 97 -1.52 -0.41 25.35
C GLN A 97 -2.56 0.41 24.57
N SER A 98 -3.04 -0.07 23.43
CA SER A 98 -4.06 0.63 22.64
C SER A 98 -5.50 0.45 23.16
N GLN A 99 -5.72 -0.40 24.18
CA GLN A 99 -7.07 -0.77 24.66
C GLN A 99 -7.96 0.43 24.99
N GLU A 100 -7.45 1.40 25.75
CA GLU A 100 -8.24 2.54 26.23
C GLU A 100 -8.69 3.42 25.06
N ILE A 101 -7.73 3.83 24.21
CA ILE A 101 -7.98 4.66 23.02
C ILE A 101 -8.91 3.95 22.05
N PHE A 102 -8.65 2.67 21.78
CA PHE A 102 -9.50 1.85 20.91
C PHE A 102 -10.94 1.81 21.43
N THR A 103 -11.10 1.55 22.72
CA THR A 103 -12.42 1.43 23.35
C THR A 103 -13.17 2.75 23.32
N ALA A 104 -12.49 3.88 23.57
CA ALA A 104 -13.07 5.22 23.53
C ALA A 104 -13.61 5.57 22.13
N HIS A 105 -12.81 5.36 21.08
CA HIS A 105 -13.22 5.68 19.71
C HIS A 105 -14.31 4.76 19.18
N ASN A 106 -14.31 3.49 19.58
CA ASN A 106 -15.33 2.55 19.14
C ASN A 106 -16.70 2.79 19.81
N GLN A 107 -16.79 3.62 20.87
CA GLN A 107 -18.08 3.93 21.52
C GLN A 107 -19.10 4.54 20.57
N GLN A 108 -18.65 5.30 19.57
CA GLN A 108 -19.52 5.93 18.56
C GLN A 108 -20.36 4.91 17.76
N TYR A 109 -19.92 3.64 17.70
CA TYR A 109 -20.62 2.59 16.95
C TYR A 109 -21.53 1.71 17.82
N LYS A 110 -21.60 1.93 19.14
CA LYS A 110 -22.43 1.11 20.04
C LYS A 110 -23.92 1.17 19.71
N SER A 111 -24.40 2.31 19.19
CA SER A 111 -25.80 2.47 18.76
C SER A 111 -26.10 1.82 17.41
N ILE A 112 -25.08 1.46 16.64
CA ILE A 112 -25.22 0.87 15.30
C ILE A 112 -25.06 -0.64 15.41
N ASN A 113 -26.16 -1.37 15.26
CA ASN A 113 -26.17 -2.83 15.43
C ASN A 113 -25.13 -3.51 14.52
N GLY A 114 -24.36 -4.45 15.09
CA GLY A 114 -23.33 -5.20 14.37
C GLY A 114 -22.10 -4.42 13.92
N SER A 115 -21.99 -3.13 14.26
CA SER A 115 -20.88 -2.25 13.83
C SER A 115 -19.87 -1.92 14.92
N ALA A 116 -20.23 -2.09 16.19
CA ALA A 116 -19.29 -1.96 17.29
C ALA A 116 -18.28 -3.12 17.27
N LEU A 117 -17.00 -2.79 17.35
CA LEU A 117 -15.91 -3.76 17.47
C LEU A 117 -15.66 -4.12 18.94
N THR A 118 -15.10 -5.29 19.22
CA THR A 118 -14.64 -5.63 20.57
C THR A 118 -13.13 -5.61 20.60
N PHE A 119 -12.52 -4.82 21.48
CA PHE A 119 -11.05 -4.73 21.57
C PHE A 119 -10.40 -6.11 21.72
N LYS A 120 -10.94 -6.98 22.58
CA LYS A 120 -10.42 -8.34 22.80
C LYS A 120 -10.35 -9.16 21.51
N GLU A 121 -11.35 -9.06 20.65
CA GLU A 121 -11.40 -9.79 19.38
C GLU A 121 -10.43 -9.19 18.37
N GLU A 122 -10.43 -7.86 18.23
CA GLU A 122 -9.57 -7.15 17.28
C GLU A 122 -8.09 -7.25 17.65
N ALA A 123 -7.75 -7.23 18.95
CA ALA A 123 -6.42 -7.50 19.45
C ALA A 123 -5.94 -8.91 19.10
N LEU A 124 -6.83 -9.91 19.22
CA LEU A 124 -6.52 -11.29 18.82
C LEU A 124 -6.28 -11.39 17.31
N TYR A 125 -7.11 -10.75 16.48
CA TYR A 125 -6.91 -10.72 15.03
C TYR A 125 -5.60 -10.02 14.67
N ALA A 126 -5.29 -8.86 15.28
CA ALA A 126 -4.04 -8.15 15.06
C ALA A 126 -2.81 -9.01 15.40
N ARG A 127 -2.83 -9.68 16.56
CA ARG A 127 -1.77 -10.62 16.96
C ARG A 127 -1.56 -11.71 15.91
N ASN A 128 -2.63 -12.37 15.48
CA ASN A 128 -2.55 -13.44 14.49
C ASN A 128 -2.03 -12.92 13.14
N ILE A 129 -2.50 -11.75 12.68
CA ILE A 129 -2.00 -11.13 11.45
C ILE A 129 -0.49 -10.86 11.52
N ILE A 130 -0.01 -10.31 12.64
CA ILE A 130 1.42 -10.01 12.84
C ILE A 130 2.23 -11.31 12.88
N LEU A 131 1.75 -12.34 13.57
CA LEU A 131 2.40 -13.65 13.66
C LEU A 131 2.46 -14.34 12.30
N ASP A 132 1.34 -14.42 11.58
CA ASP A 132 1.26 -15.07 10.27
C ASP A 132 2.15 -14.35 9.25
N ASN A 133 2.14 -13.01 9.28
CA ASN A 133 3.05 -12.21 8.46
C ASN A 133 4.51 -12.48 8.82
N TYR A 134 4.86 -12.50 10.11
CA TYR A 134 6.21 -12.78 10.56
C TYR A 134 6.66 -14.17 10.11
N ASN A 135 5.84 -15.21 10.31
CA ASN A 135 6.16 -16.58 9.93
C ASN A 135 6.35 -16.72 8.41
N SER A 136 5.52 -16.05 7.62
CA SER A 136 5.52 -16.14 6.15
C SER A 136 6.51 -15.20 5.45
N ALA A 137 7.02 -14.18 6.15
CA ALA A 137 7.95 -13.21 5.57
C ALA A 137 9.31 -13.86 5.22
N SER A 138 9.79 -13.60 4.00
CA SER A 138 11.12 -14.00 3.55
C SER A 138 12.24 -13.25 4.28
N ASP A 139 12.02 -11.97 4.58
CA ASP A 139 12.91 -11.14 5.38
C ASP A 139 12.18 -10.63 6.62
N LYS A 140 12.61 -11.10 7.80
CA LYS A 140 11.99 -10.74 9.10
C LYS A 140 12.17 -9.26 9.43
N LYS A 141 13.16 -8.58 8.84
CA LYS A 141 13.36 -7.14 9.00
C LYS A 141 12.17 -6.33 8.46
N TYR A 142 11.48 -6.84 7.44
CA TYR A 142 10.32 -6.19 6.81
C TYR A 142 8.98 -6.84 7.20
N ALA A 143 8.98 -7.70 8.23
CA ALA A 143 7.76 -8.24 8.80
C ALA A 143 7.10 -7.26 9.77
N LEU A 144 5.77 -7.33 9.91
CA LEU A 144 4.99 -6.51 10.84
C LEU A 144 5.50 -6.59 12.29
N ALA A 145 6.10 -7.71 12.69
CA ALA A 145 6.69 -7.84 14.03
C ALA A 145 7.89 -6.89 14.26
N SER A 146 8.49 -6.38 13.18
CA SER A 146 9.59 -5.40 13.22
C SER A 146 9.10 -3.95 13.05
N ALA A 147 7.78 -3.71 12.98
CA ALA A 147 7.21 -2.38 12.86
C ALA A 147 7.33 -1.59 14.17
N THR A 148 7.34 -0.26 14.07
CA THR A 148 7.37 0.61 15.27
C THR A 148 6.11 0.46 16.11
N VAL A 149 6.27 0.49 17.44
CA VAL A 149 5.17 0.43 18.42
C VAL A 149 4.08 1.45 18.13
N ASP A 150 4.47 2.70 17.89
CA ASP A 150 3.55 3.80 17.59
C ASP A 150 2.72 3.55 16.33
N SER A 151 3.31 3.00 15.26
CA SER A 151 2.58 2.68 14.03
C SER A 151 1.53 1.57 14.24
N VAL A 152 1.82 0.58 15.08
CA VAL A 152 0.86 -0.49 15.42
C VAL A 152 -0.31 0.08 16.23
N GLN A 153 -0.03 0.93 17.22
CA GLN A 153 -1.06 1.62 17.99
C GLN A 153 -1.92 2.52 17.09
N ARG A 154 -1.30 3.29 16.19
CA ARG A 154 -1.97 4.15 15.23
C ARG A 154 -2.87 3.36 14.29
N ALA A 155 -2.42 2.21 13.79
CA ALA A 155 -3.23 1.35 12.93
C ALA A 155 -4.48 0.80 13.66
N LEU A 156 -4.34 0.38 14.92
CA LEU A 156 -5.48 -0.06 15.74
C LEU A 156 -6.43 1.08 16.10
N TYR A 157 -5.87 2.23 16.45
CA TYR A 157 -6.61 3.46 16.68
C TYR A 157 -7.46 3.83 15.45
N MET A 158 -6.88 3.78 14.26
CA MET A 158 -7.60 4.01 13.01
C MET A 158 -8.70 2.97 12.80
N ALA A 159 -8.42 1.68 13.03
CA ALA A 159 -9.41 0.61 12.88
C ALA A 159 -10.65 0.87 13.77
N ALA A 160 -10.45 1.29 15.02
CA ALA A 160 -11.53 1.71 15.92
C ALA A 160 -12.21 3.00 15.49
N THR A 161 -11.45 3.99 15.00
CA THR A 161 -11.98 5.31 14.60
C THR A 161 -12.89 5.21 13.39
N VAL A 162 -12.55 4.34 12.43
CA VAL A 162 -13.34 4.13 11.20
C VAL A 162 -14.29 2.94 11.32
N GLY A 163 -14.16 2.16 12.39
CA GLY A 163 -14.96 0.96 12.64
C GLY A 163 -14.75 -0.14 11.61
N LEU A 164 -13.51 -0.36 11.17
CA LEU A 164 -13.13 -1.46 10.29
C LEU A 164 -12.50 -2.59 11.09
N SER A 165 -13.06 -3.80 10.96
CA SER A 165 -12.58 -4.99 11.66
C SER A 165 -11.37 -5.61 10.97
N LEU A 166 -10.42 -6.10 11.76
CA LEU A 166 -9.31 -6.95 11.33
C LEU A 166 -9.72 -8.42 11.19
N ASN A 167 -10.99 -8.75 11.42
CA ASN A 167 -11.50 -10.10 11.28
C ASN A 167 -11.26 -10.65 9.84
N PRO A 168 -10.58 -11.80 9.69
CA PRO A 168 -10.20 -12.36 8.38
C PRO A 168 -11.39 -12.85 7.54
N ILE A 169 -12.56 -13.09 8.15
CA ILE A 169 -13.81 -13.45 7.45
C ILE A 169 -14.46 -12.19 6.89
N LYS A 170 -14.54 -11.12 7.69
CA LYS A 170 -15.12 -9.83 7.29
C LYS A 170 -14.26 -9.15 6.22
N LYS A 171 -12.93 -9.25 6.34
CA LYS A 171 -11.94 -8.66 5.42
C LYS A 171 -12.14 -7.16 5.25
N HIS A 172 -12.47 -6.43 6.32
CA HIS A 172 -12.69 -4.98 6.22
C HIS A 172 -11.37 -4.22 6.03
N ALA A 173 -10.34 -4.56 6.79
CA ALA A 173 -9.01 -3.97 6.65
C ALA A 173 -7.90 -5.00 6.87
N TYR A 174 -6.68 -4.61 6.51
CA TYR A 174 -5.47 -5.39 6.71
C TYR A 174 -4.41 -4.54 7.41
N LEU A 175 -3.53 -5.18 8.16
CA LEU A 175 -2.28 -4.57 8.61
C LEU A 175 -1.20 -4.89 7.57
N VAL A 176 -0.48 -3.87 7.12
CA VAL A 176 0.52 -4.02 6.06
C VAL A 176 1.83 -3.34 6.48
N PRO A 177 2.97 -4.03 6.36
CA PRO A 177 4.26 -3.41 6.62
C PRO A 177 4.64 -2.48 5.47
N ARG A 178 5.00 -1.24 5.80
CA ARG A 178 5.55 -0.25 4.86
C ARG A 178 6.87 0.25 5.39
N PHE A 179 7.89 0.26 4.53
CA PHE A 179 9.18 0.83 4.90
C PHE A 179 9.18 2.32 4.58
N ASN A 180 9.25 3.14 5.62
CA ASN A 180 9.40 4.57 5.48
C ASN A 180 10.89 4.88 5.26
N LYS A 181 11.21 5.40 4.06
CA LYS A 181 12.60 5.69 3.66
C LYS A 181 13.19 6.87 4.42
N ASN A 182 12.36 7.81 4.87
CA ASN A 182 12.80 9.05 5.49
C ASN A 182 13.12 8.81 6.96
N SER A 183 12.24 8.11 7.67
CA SER A 183 12.50 7.69 9.06
C SER A 183 13.45 6.49 9.15
N GLY A 184 13.65 5.76 8.04
CA GLY A 184 14.47 4.55 7.96
C GLY A 184 13.90 3.38 8.74
N ARG A 185 12.59 3.41 9.05
CA ARG A 185 11.90 2.46 9.92
C ARG A 185 10.76 1.76 9.18
N LEU A 186 10.44 0.56 9.66
CA LEU A 186 9.26 -0.16 9.22
C LEU A 186 8.05 0.30 10.04
N GLU A 187 6.95 0.56 9.37
CA GLU A 187 5.70 1.01 9.97
C GLU A 187 4.58 0.04 9.63
N CYS A 188 3.66 -0.13 10.56
CA CYS A 188 2.40 -0.85 10.40
C CYS A 188 1.34 0.13 9.91
N HIS A 189 0.76 -0.16 8.75
CA HIS A 189 -0.28 0.66 8.13
C HIS A 189 -1.61 -0.10 8.11
N LEU A 190 -2.69 0.60 8.44
CA LEU A 190 -4.05 0.07 8.26
C LEU A 190 -4.49 0.30 6.81
N GLU A 191 -4.75 -0.77 6.09
CA GLU A 191 -5.17 -0.72 4.69
C GLU A 191 -6.59 -1.28 4.55
N PRO A 192 -7.61 -0.42 4.43
CA PRO A 192 -8.97 -0.79 4.05
C PRO A 192 -8.97 -1.63 2.77
N SER A 193 -9.71 -2.73 2.83
CA SER A 193 -10.07 -3.47 1.64
C SER A 193 -11.21 -2.77 0.91
N TYR A 194 -11.47 -3.18 -0.33
CA TYR A 194 -12.66 -2.71 -1.05
C TYR A 194 -13.96 -3.01 -0.28
N ARG A 195 -14.03 -4.15 0.43
CA ARG A 195 -15.18 -4.50 1.29
C ARG A 195 -15.28 -3.60 2.51
N GLY A 196 -14.15 -3.14 3.05
CA GLY A 196 -14.14 -2.17 4.15
C GLY A 196 -14.69 -0.81 3.70
N LEU A 197 -14.29 -0.37 2.51
CA LEU A 197 -14.81 0.87 1.92
C LEU A 197 -16.31 0.78 1.65
N GLU A 198 -16.77 -0.32 1.04
CA GLU A 198 -18.20 -0.63 0.87
C GLU A 198 -18.94 -0.65 2.20
N TYR A 199 -18.38 -1.34 3.20
CA TYR A 199 -18.98 -1.44 4.53
C TYR A 199 -19.15 -0.07 5.19
N ILE A 200 -18.15 0.82 5.11
CA ILE A 200 -18.27 2.19 5.64
C ILE A 200 -19.40 2.93 4.92
N ALA A 201 -19.41 2.90 3.60
CA ALA A 201 -20.39 3.65 2.81
C ALA A 201 -21.82 3.12 2.98
N PHE A 202 -22.00 1.80 3.12
CA PHE A 202 -23.29 1.17 3.43
C PHE A 202 -23.74 1.48 4.85
N ARG A 203 -22.84 1.41 5.84
CA ARG A 203 -23.14 1.74 7.24
C ARG A 203 -23.52 3.21 7.41
N ALA A 204 -22.87 4.11 6.66
CA ALA A 204 -23.19 5.53 6.63
C ALA A 204 -24.53 5.83 5.94
N GLY A 205 -25.16 4.85 5.29
CA GLY A 205 -26.39 5.04 4.54
C GLY A 205 -26.19 5.90 3.29
N ILE A 206 -24.98 5.94 2.72
CA ILE A 206 -24.69 6.70 1.49
C ILE A 206 -24.97 5.81 0.27
N LEU A 207 -24.35 4.64 0.26
CA LEU A 207 -24.50 3.68 -0.83
C LEU A 207 -25.58 2.65 -0.50
N LYS A 208 -26.25 2.20 -1.55
CA LYS A 208 -27.18 1.08 -1.53
C LYS A 208 -26.53 -0.18 -2.11
N LYS A 209 -25.77 -0.01 -3.19
CA LYS A 209 -25.14 -1.11 -3.91
C LYS A 209 -23.93 -0.61 -4.68
N VAL A 210 -22.89 -1.44 -4.73
CA VAL A 210 -21.73 -1.25 -5.60
C VAL A 210 -21.59 -2.51 -6.45
N HIS A 211 -21.33 -2.33 -7.74
CA HIS A 211 -20.99 -3.45 -8.61
C HIS A 211 -20.00 -3.02 -9.69
N CYS A 212 -19.05 -3.91 -9.98
CA CYS A 212 -18.04 -3.73 -11.01
C CYS A 212 -18.28 -4.75 -12.12
N VAL A 213 -18.10 -4.32 -13.37
CA VAL A 213 -18.22 -5.18 -14.54
C VAL A 213 -17.01 -4.97 -15.44
N LEU A 214 -16.39 -6.09 -15.85
CA LEU A 214 -15.25 -6.10 -16.75
C LEU A 214 -15.71 -6.11 -18.21
N VAL A 215 -15.02 -5.35 -19.04
CA VAL A 215 -15.26 -5.16 -20.47
C VAL A 215 -14.09 -5.74 -21.27
N TYR A 216 -14.43 -6.52 -22.29
CA TYR A 216 -13.52 -7.24 -23.16
C TYR A 216 -13.80 -6.90 -24.63
N ALA A 217 -12.80 -7.16 -25.48
CA ALA A 217 -12.76 -6.68 -26.86
C ALA A 217 -13.91 -7.14 -27.76
N LYS A 218 -14.56 -8.28 -27.45
CA LYS A 218 -15.69 -8.80 -28.25
C LYS A 218 -17.05 -8.49 -27.62
N ASP A 219 -17.09 -7.76 -26.50
CA ASP A 219 -18.34 -7.29 -25.94
C ASP A 219 -18.86 -6.09 -26.74
N LYS A 220 -20.17 -5.86 -26.72
CA LYS A 220 -20.73 -4.60 -27.21
C LYS A 220 -20.86 -3.67 -26.03
N PHE A 221 -19.95 -2.70 -25.95
CA PHE A 221 -19.91 -1.74 -24.86
C PHE A 221 -20.01 -0.32 -25.40
N GLU A 222 -20.89 0.47 -24.80
CA GLU A 222 -21.06 1.88 -25.10
C GLU A 222 -21.16 2.68 -23.80
N TRP A 223 -20.21 3.60 -23.64
CA TRP A 223 -20.21 4.56 -22.55
C TRP A 223 -21.22 5.67 -22.82
N ILE A 224 -21.93 6.11 -21.77
CA ILE A 224 -22.90 7.21 -21.87
C ILE A 224 -22.34 8.43 -21.12
N ASN A 225 -22.41 8.40 -19.80
CA ASN A 225 -21.92 9.43 -18.90
C ASN A 225 -21.76 8.85 -17.48
N GLU A 226 -21.36 9.70 -16.53
CA GLU A 226 -21.09 9.33 -15.13
C GLU A 226 -22.37 9.09 -14.31
N CYS A 227 -23.55 9.42 -14.82
CA CYS A 227 -24.83 9.33 -14.09
C CYS A 227 -25.75 8.21 -14.61
N GLU A 228 -25.47 7.65 -15.78
CA GLU A 228 -26.29 6.65 -16.45
C GLU A 228 -25.53 5.34 -16.68
N ARG A 229 -26.21 4.21 -16.47
CA ARG A 229 -25.61 2.88 -16.68
C ARG A 229 -25.15 2.72 -18.14
N PRO A 230 -23.89 2.32 -18.38
CA PRO A 230 -23.42 2.02 -19.73
C PRO A 230 -24.23 0.91 -20.39
N ARG A 231 -24.37 0.96 -21.72
CA ARG A 231 -24.92 -0.17 -22.49
C ARG A 231 -23.81 -1.22 -22.65
N HIS A 232 -24.03 -2.40 -22.09
CA HIS A 232 -23.05 -3.48 -22.13
C HIS A 232 -23.73 -4.82 -22.39
N GLU A 233 -23.62 -5.32 -23.62
CA GLU A 233 -24.12 -6.63 -24.02
C GLU A 233 -22.96 -7.63 -24.10
N PHE A 234 -23.05 -8.68 -23.30
CA PHE A 234 -22.15 -9.82 -23.34
C PHE A 234 -22.84 -11.07 -22.79
N ASN A 235 -22.32 -12.25 -23.10
CA ASN A 235 -22.80 -13.48 -22.49
C ASN A 235 -22.07 -13.71 -21.15
N PRO A 236 -22.76 -13.76 -20.00
CA PRO A 236 -22.12 -13.92 -18.70
C PRO A 236 -21.46 -15.29 -18.50
N PHE A 237 -21.79 -16.28 -19.33
CA PHE A 237 -21.18 -17.61 -19.30
C PHE A 237 -19.96 -17.76 -20.22
N HIS A 238 -19.66 -16.74 -21.04
CA HIS A 238 -18.46 -16.74 -21.87
C HIS A 238 -17.22 -16.44 -21.01
N GLY A 239 -16.21 -17.30 -21.13
CA GLY A 239 -14.90 -17.08 -20.54
C GLY A 239 -14.11 -16.00 -21.27
N GLN A 240 -12.88 -15.76 -20.77
CA GLN A 240 -12.00 -14.73 -21.32
C GLN A 240 -11.62 -15.00 -22.79
N LYS A 241 -11.44 -16.26 -23.20
CA LYS A 241 -11.07 -16.58 -24.59
C LYS A 241 -12.19 -16.20 -25.56
N GLU A 242 -13.43 -16.43 -25.15
CA GLU A 242 -14.64 -16.16 -25.90
C GLU A 242 -14.94 -14.66 -25.96
N ARG A 243 -14.80 -13.94 -24.83
CA ARG A 243 -14.99 -12.47 -24.74
C ARG A 243 -13.82 -11.64 -25.29
N GLY A 244 -12.64 -12.24 -25.42
CA GLY A 244 -11.46 -11.61 -26.03
C GLY A 244 -10.52 -10.96 -25.00
N GLN A 245 -9.68 -10.04 -25.49
CA GLN A 245 -8.71 -9.35 -24.62
C GLN A 245 -9.41 -8.37 -23.69
N PHE A 246 -8.87 -8.19 -22.48
CA PHE A 246 -9.37 -7.24 -21.50
C PHE A 246 -9.13 -5.80 -21.98
N VAL A 247 -10.18 -4.97 -21.99
CA VAL A 247 -10.13 -3.57 -22.44
C VAL A 247 -10.21 -2.61 -21.26
N GLY A 248 -10.96 -2.96 -20.24
CA GLY A 248 -11.16 -2.13 -19.05
C GLY A 248 -12.35 -2.64 -18.24
N GLY A 249 -12.87 -1.80 -17.35
CA GLY A 249 -14.10 -2.10 -16.65
C GLY A 249 -14.69 -0.85 -16.05
N TYR A 250 -15.91 -0.97 -15.57
CA TYR A 250 -16.64 0.13 -14.95
C TYR A 250 -17.26 -0.31 -13.62
N CYS A 251 -17.39 0.63 -12.71
CA CYS A 251 -18.01 0.47 -11.42
C CYS A 251 -19.25 1.37 -11.35
N ILE A 252 -20.36 0.81 -10.89
CA ILE A 252 -21.61 1.53 -10.66
C ILE A 252 -21.87 1.54 -9.16
N ALA A 253 -21.98 2.74 -8.60
CA ALA A 253 -22.47 2.99 -7.27
C ALA A 253 -23.91 3.51 -7.34
N ASP A 254 -24.83 2.74 -6.74
CA ASP A 254 -26.21 3.16 -6.52
C ASP A 254 -26.28 3.84 -5.14
N PHE A 255 -26.68 5.11 -5.08
CA PHE A 255 -26.86 5.86 -3.84
C PHE A 255 -28.28 5.68 -3.28
N ASN A 256 -28.46 5.97 -2.00
CA ASN A 256 -29.77 5.84 -1.35
C ASN A 256 -30.79 6.90 -1.81
N ASP A 257 -30.32 8.03 -2.36
CA ASP A 257 -31.15 9.07 -2.99
C ASP A 257 -31.58 8.72 -4.44
N GLN A 258 -31.34 7.48 -4.87
CA GLN A 258 -31.63 6.95 -6.22
C GLN A 258 -30.73 7.52 -7.33
N THR A 259 -29.74 8.34 -7.00
CA THR A 259 -28.71 8.75 -7.96
C THR A 259 -27.71 7.63 -8.19
N GLN A 260 -26.98 7.73 -9.31
CA GLN A 260 -25.94 6.78 -9.68
C GLN A 260 -24.67 7.52 -10.01
N HIS A 261 -23.55 6.93 -9.62
CA HIS A 261 -22.24 7.37 -10.08
C HIS A 261 -21.54 6.20 -10.76
N ILE A 262 -21.12 6.40 -12.00
CA ILE A 262 -20.41 5.42 -12.80
C ILE A 262 -19.00 5.93 -13.06
N SER A 263 -18.03 5.12 -12.68
CA SER A 263 -16.61 5.34 -12.93
C SER A 263 -16.09 4.23 -13.83
N PHE A 264 -15.04 4.48 -14.61
CA PHE A 264 -14.39 3.45 -15.41
C PHE A 264 -12.88 3.49 -15.25
N ALA A 265 -12.25 2.34 -15.47
CA ALA A 265 -10.80 2.24 -15.57
C ALA A 265 -10.40 1.47 -16.83
N THR A 266 -9.36 1.97 -17.49
CA THR A 266 -8.82 1.34 -18.70
C THR A 266 -7.89 0.19 -18.34
N ALA A 267 -7.67 -0.73 -19.28
CA ALA A 267 -6.66 -1.77 -19.13
C ALA A 267 -5.28 -1.20 -18.84
N GLY A 268 -4.90 -0.07 -19.46
CA GLY A 268 -3.64 0.60 -19.21
C GLY A 268 -3.47 1.01 -17.74
N THR A 269 -4.49 1.65 -17.16
CA THR A 269 -4.47 2.05 -15.75
C THR A 269 -4.34 0.84 -14.82
N ILE A 270 -5.07 -0.24 -15.10
CA ILE A 270 -5.03 -1.45 -14.26
C ILE A 270 -3.69 -2.18 -14.40
N SER A 271 -3.10 -2.22 -15.59
CA SER A 271 -1.76 -2.78 -15.81
C SER A 271 -0.68 -2.01 -15.05
N LEU A 272 -0.80 -0.69 -14.90
CA LEU A 272 0.09 0.10 -14.06
C LEU A 272 -0.06 -0.26 -12.58
N CYS A 273 -1.28 -0.46 -12.08
CA CYS A 273 -1.49 -0.94 -10.71
C CYS A 273 -0.93 -2.36 -10.49
N GLN A 274 -0.98 -3.21 -11.52
CA GLN A 274 -0.41 -4.55 -11.46
C GLN A 274 1.12 -4.52 -11.39
N SER A 275 1.79 -3.64 -12.17
CA SER A 275 3.26 -3.59 -12.25
C SER A 275 3.95 -3.18 -10.95
N VAL A 276 3.25 -2.46 -10.08
CA VAL A 276 3.72 -2.06 -8.75
C VAL A 276 3.32 -3.05 -7.65
N SER A 277 2.62 -4.12 -8.00
CA SER A 277 2.17 -5.12 -7.02
C SER A 277 3.33 -6.04 -6.62
N LEU A 278 3.40 -6.38 -5.33
CA LEU A 278 4.48 -7.24 -4.80
C LEU A 278 4.29 -8.73 -5.14
N TYR A 279 3.09 -9.14 -5.58
CA TYR A 279 2.70 -10.54 -5.67
C TYR A 279 2.03 -10.87 -7.01
N ASP A 280 2.83 -11.00 -8.06
CA ASP A 280 2.36 -11.37 -9.41
C ASP A 280 1.63 -12.71 -9.44
N GLY A 281 2.01 -13.66 -8.59
CA GLY A 281 1.36 -14.98 -8.53
C GLY A 281 -0.14 -14.90 -8.21
N ILE A 282 -0.58 -13.91 -7.43
CA ILE A 282 -1.99 -13.70 -7.13
C ILE A 282 -2.73 -13.16 -8.35
N TRP A 283 -2.14 -12.18 -9.05
CA TRP A 283 -2.69 -11.63 -10.28
C TRP A 283 -2.80 -12.68 -11.38
N ASN A 284 -1.81 -13.57 -11.51
CA ASN A 284 -1.82 -14.63 -12.50
C ASN A 284 -2.92 -15.66 -12.24
N LYS A 285 -3.23 -15.94 -10.96
CA LYS A 285 -4.27 -16.91 -10.58
C LYS A 285 -5.68 -16.30 -10.57
N TRP A 286 -5.82 -15.05 -10.16
CA TRP A 286 -7.11 -14.40 -9.88
C TRP A 286 -7.24 -13.03 -10.56
N GLN A 287 -6.85 -12.94 -11.83
CA GLN A 287 -6.71 -11.68 -12.56
C GLN A 287 -7.98 -10.82 -12.52
N ASP A 288 -9.14 -11.41 -12.81
CA ASP A 288 -10.41 -10.68 -12.86
C ASP A 288 -10.83 -10.13 -11.50
N LYS A 289 -10.60 -10.90 -10.43
CA LYS A 289 -10.88 -10.42 -9.07
C LYS A 289 -9.96 -9.28 -8.66
N MET A 290 -8.71 -9.30 -9.11
CA MET A 290 -7.76 -8.21 -8.89
C MET A 290 -8.13 -6.96 -9.70
N ARG A 291 -8.60 -7.12 -10.94
CA ARG A 291 -9.14 -6.02 -11.76
C ARG A 291 -10.36 -5.40 -11.09
N GLU A 292 -11.38 -6.20 -10.73
CA GLU A 292 -12.59 -5.73 -10.04
C GLU A 292 -12.24 -4.94 -8.77
N LYS A 293 -11.38 -5.50 -7.91
CA LYS A 293 -10.91 -4.83 -6.69
C LYS A 293 -10.27 -3.47 -6.99
N THR A 294 -9.45 -3.41 -8.03
CA THR A 294 -8.72 -2.18 -8.42
C THR A 294 -9.69 -1.11 -8.90
N ILE A 295 -10.63 -1.47 -9.77
CA ILE A 295 -11.66 -0.56 -10.30
C ILE A 295 -12.52 -0.02 -9.16
N ILE A 296 -13.00 -0.90 -8.26
CA ILE A 296 -13.81 -0.47 -7.11
C ILE A 296 -13.02 0.51 -6.23
N LYS A 297 -11.77 0.20 -5.86
CA LYS A 297 -10.95 1.10 -5.03
C LYS A 297 -10.72 2.47 -5.69
N GLN A 298 -10.53 2.52 -7.01
CA GLN A 298 -10.39 3.79 -7.74
C GLN A 298 -11.70 4.59 -7.72
N ALA A 299 -12.82 3.93 -8.03
CA ALA A 299 -14.13 4.56 -8.05
C ALA A 299 -14.51 5.18 -6.69
N PHE A 300 -14.16 4.51 -5.58
CA PHE A 300 -14.35 5.04 -4.23
C PHE A 300 -13.69 6.42 -4.00
N GLY A 301 -12.58 6.72 -4.68
CA GLY A 301 -11.91 8.02 -4.57
C GLY A 301 -12.56 9.14 -5.38
N GLU A 302 -13.40 8.79 -6.34
CA GLU A 302 -14.10 9.73 -7.21
C GLU A 302 -15.49 10.10 -6.68
N TRP A 303 -16.10 9.19 -5.90
CA TRP A 303 -17.45 9.38 -5.42
C TRP A 303 -17.55 10.50 -4.38
N PRO A 304 -18.63 11.31 -4.41
CA PRO A 304 -18.86 12.37 -3.44
C PRO A 304 -19.32 11.79 -2.09
N LEU A 305 -18.42 11.08 -1.40
CA LEU A 305 -18.67 10.47 -0.10
C LEU A 305 -18.41 11.48 1.01
N PHE A 306 -19.49 12.05 1.57
CA PHE A 306 -19.41 12.97 2.70
C PHE A 306 -19.71 12.23 4.01
N ASP A 307 -18.74 11.45 4.47
CA ASP A 307 -18.81 10.75 5.76
C ASP A 307 -17.56 11.05 6.60
N PRO A 308 -17.70 11.31 7.92
CA PRO A 308 -16.56 11.55 8.80
C PRO A 308 -15.55 10.40 8.83
N CYS A 309 -15.99 9.14 8.71
CA CYS A 309 -15.09 7.98 8.69
C CYS A 309 -14.30 7.92 7.38
N VAL A 310 -14.94 8.21 6.25
CA VAL A 310 -14.26 8.31 4.94
C VAL A 310 -13.26 9.46 4.94
N THR A 311 -13.64 10.60 5.54
CA THR A 311 -12.77 11.78 5.69
C THR A 311 -11.56 11.46 6.58
N ALA A 312 -11.78 10.74 7.68
CA ALA A 312 -10.71 10.29 8.57
C ALA A 312 -9.75 9.32 7.86
N LEU A 313 -10.26 8.38 7.06
CA LEU A 313 -9.43 7.50 6.22
C LEU A 313 -8.59 8.29 5.21
N SER A 314 -9.21 9.23 4.49
CA SER A 314 -8.49 10.05 3.52
C SER A 314 -7.39 10.88 4.18
N SER A 315 -7.68 11.48 5.34
CA SER A 315 -6.69 12.26 6.10
C SER A 315 -5.55 11.37 6.62
N TYR A 316 -5.87 10.16 7.09
CA TYR A 316 -4.89 9.17 7.51
C TYR A 316 -3.94 8.79 6.38
N PHE A 317 -4.45 8.49 5.19
CA PHE A 317 -3.59 8.17 4.04
C PHE A 317 -2.70 9.35 3.63
N ASN A 318 -3.25 10.57 3.60
CA ASN A 318 -2.45 11.75 3.28
C ASN A 318 -1.32 11.95 4.29
N ALA A 319 -1.58 11.77 5.58
CA ALA A 319 -0.54 11.86 6.61
C ALA A 319 0.53 10.77 6.43
N CYS A 320 0.13 9.54 6.10
CA CYS A 320 1.04 8.45 5.78
C CYS A 320 1.90 8.74 4.54
N ASP A 321 1.36 9.44 3.54
CA ASP A 321 2.08 9.80 2.31
C ASP A 321 3.01 11.01 2.51
N GLU A 322 2.61 12.01 3.31
CA GLU A 322 3.44 13.19 3.63
C GLU A 322 4.67 12.81 4.47
N GLU A 323 4.54 11.84 5.38
CA GLU A 323 5.68 11.26 6.12
C GLU A 323 6.68 10.52 5.19
N VAL A 324 6.34 10.28 3.92
CA VAL A 324 7.19 9.64 2.90
C VAL A 324 7.80 10.66 1.93
N LEU A 325 7.33 11.91 1.89
CA LEU A 325 7.80 12.94 0.96
C LEU A 325 8.71 14.03 1.58
N ASN A 326 8.83 14.09 2.91
CA ASN A 326 9.74 14.98 3.65
C ASN A 326 10.87 14.22 4.34
#